data_AF-A0A2H1VR40-F1
#
_entry.id   AF-A0A2H1VR40-F1
#
_cell.length_a   1.000
_cell.length_b   1.000
_cell.length_c   1.000
_cell.angle_alpha   90.00
_cell.angle_beta   90.00
_cell.angle_gamma   90.00
#
_symmetry.space_group_name_H-M   'P 1'
#
loop_
_entity.id
_entity.type
_entity.pdbx_description
1 polymer ?
#
loop_
_entity_poly.entity_id
_entity_poly.type
_entity_poly.pdbx_seq_one_letter_code
_entity_poly.pdbx_strand_id
1 'polypeptide(L)'
;YLEWTVTEGSGVRKQDVLPVIVNIIRSPVGYYVAKDFIYTRVDEIYNTFKGQYRRMGEMIKTLLQQFTTQRELDEFLEWREKNAQYLVDSKLAVNQAIENAQVNINWITKNRKTVVDKLREFSTPRRQPGTPWKGQPSFMSSIFAIHNISRARLRPFEALKRNRTHINLSAHSAAISCNVQISTALIPLYLHFMRN
;
A
#
# COMPACT_ATOMS: atom_id res chain seq x y z
N TYR A 1 -16.39 5.64 4.45
CA TYR A 1 -16.22 5.57 2.98
C TYR A 1 -16.70 4.25 2.39
N LEU A 2 -16.26 3.07 2.86
CA LEU A 2 -16.74 1.77 2.32
C LEU A 2 -18.26 1.65 2.36
N GLU A 3 -18.89 1.96 3.49
CA GLU A 3 -20.35 2.02 3.64
C GLU A 3 -21.06 2.83 2.55
N TRP A 4 -20.49 3.99 2.22
CA TRP A 4 -21.07 4.88 1.20
C TRP A 4 -20.99 4.28 -0.20
N THR A 5 -20.09 3.32 -0.44
CA THR A 5 -19.96 2.70 -1.76
C THR A 5 -21.12 1.77 -2.12
N VAL A 6 -21.82 1.21 -1.12
CA VAL A 6 -22.99 0.33 -1.30
C VAL A 6 -24.30 1.00 -0.90
N THR A 7 -24.24 2.16 -0.24
CA THR A 7 -25.41 2.94 0.16
C THR A 7 -25.90 3.84 -0.97
N GLU A 8 -27.16 3.70 -1.38
CA GLU A 8 -27.78 4.60 -2.34
C GLU A 8 -27.92 6.02 -1.78
N GLY A 9 -27.66 7.04 -2.61
CA GLY A 9 -27.77 8.44 -2.20
C GLY A 9 -26.66 8.95 -1.26
N SER A 10 -25.62 8.15 -0.99
CA SER A 10 -24.50 8.50 -0.10
C SER A 10 -23.57 9.64 -0.58
N GLY A 11 -23.77 10.11 -1.82
CA GLY A 11 -22.92 11.09 -2.48
C GLY A 11 -21.73 10.49 -3.25
N VAL A 12 -21.44 9.18 -3.11
CA VAL A 12 -20.44 8.49 -3.94
C VAL A 12 -21.05 8.11 -5.29
N ARG A 13 -20.43 8.53 -6.40
CA ARG A 13 -20.92 8.20 -7.75
C ARG A 13 -20.59 6.74 -8.08
N LYS A 14 -21.44 6.08 -8.86
CA LYS A 14 -21.25 4.68 -9.30
C LYS A 14 -19.87 4.42 -9.95
N GLN A 15 -19.31 5.40 -10.65
CA GLN A 15 -17.98 5.28 -11.28
C GLN A 15 -16.82 5.35 -10.29
N ASP A 16 -17.01 5.99 -9.14
CA ASP A 16 -15.99 6.23 -8.13
C ASP A 16 -15.94 5.11 -7.06
N VAL A 17 -16.95 4.24 -7.03
CA VAL A 17 -17.05 3.10 -6.10
C VAL A 17 -15.79 2.23 -6.13
N LEU A 18 -15.41 1.71 -7.30
CA LEU A 18 -14.25 0.82 -7.40
C LEU A 18 -12.94 1.52 -7.00
N PRO A 19 -12.62 2.72 -7.51
CA PRO A 19 -11.45 3.48 -7.06
C PRO A 19 -11.39 3.68 -5.53
N VAL A 20 -12.52 4.00 -4.88
CA VAL A 20 -12.57 4.17 -3.42
C VAL A 20 -12.19 2.87 -2.72
N ILE A 21 -12.81 1.75 -3.09
CA ILE A 21 -12.53 0.44 -2.47
C ILE A 21 -11.05 0.05 -2.69
N VAL A 22 -10.57 0.14 -3.94
CA VAL A 22 -9.19 -0.21 -4.31
C VAL A 22 -8.15 0.61 -3.54
N ASN A 23 -8.39 1.91 -3.36
CA ASN A 23 -7.49 2.77 -2.60
C ASN A 23 -7.44 2.38 -1.11
N ILE A 24 -8.54 1.92 -0.53
CA ILE A 24 -8.59 1.47 0.86
C ILE A 24 -7.91 0.10 1.00
N ILE A 25 -8.12 -0.83 0.06
CA ILE A 25 -7.43 -2.14 0.03
C ILE A 25 -5.90 -1.96 0.04
N ARG A 26 -5.39 -1.01 -0.74
CA ARG A 26 -3.93 -0.76 -0.87
C ARG A 26 -3.30 -0.10 0.35
N SER A 27 -4.10 0.41 1.29
CA SER A 27 -3.60 1.03 2.52
C SER A 27 -3.28 -0.06 3.55
N PRO A 28 -2.11 -0.03 4.22
CA PRO A 28 -1.77 -1.02 5.25
C PRO A 28 -2.78 -1.08 6.40
N VAL A 29 -3.37 0.07 6.76
CA VAL A 29 -4.40 0.15 7.81
C VAL A 29 -5.78 -0.18 7.23
N GLY A 30 -6.06 0.30 6.01
CA GLY A 30 -7.36 0.13 5.35
C GLY A 30 -7.62 -1.30 4.87
N TYR A 31 -6.57 -2.06 4.58
CA TYR A 31 -6.65 -3.42 4.05
C TYR A 31 -7.54 -4.33 4.88
N TYR A 32 -7.33 -4.37 6.20
CA TYR A 32 -8.07 -5.26 7.09
C TYR A 32 -9.57 -4.95 7.10
N VAL A 33 -9.92 -3.67 7.16
CA VAL A 33 -11.31 -3.21 7.13
C VAL A 33 -11.94 -3.46 5.76
N ALA A 34 -11.19 -3.26 4.68
CA ALA A 34 -11.67 -3.53 3.32
C ALA A 34 -11.86 -5.03 3.06
N LYS A 35 -10.94 -5.88 3.54
CA LYS A 35 -11.05 -7.34 3.43
C LYS A 35 -12.32 -7.82 4.14
N ASP A 36 -12.51 -7.39 5.39
CA ASP A 36 -13.71 -7.74 6.17
C ASP A 36 -14.99 -7.27 5.48
N PHE A 37 -15.01 -6.02 5.01
CA PHE A 37 -16.14 -5.47 4.25
C PHE A 37 -16.46 -6.27 2.97
N ILE A 38 -15.44 -6.66 2.20
CA ILE A 38 -15.64 -7.48 1.00
C ILE A 38 -16.15 -8.86 1.37
N TYR A 39 -15.66 -9.44 2.46
CA TYR A 39 -16.02 -10.80 2.85
C TYR A 39 -17.46 -10.87 3.38
N THR A 40 -17.89 -9.84 4.09
CA THR A 40 -19.19 -9.76 4.76
C THR A 40 -20.31 -9.22 3.88
N ARG A 41 -20.00 -8.34 2.91
CA ARG A 41 -21.01 -7.60 2.11
C ARG A 41 -20.86 -7.77 0.61
N VAL A 42 -20.39 -8.94 0.19
CA VAL A 42 -20.14 -9.26 -1.23
C VAL A 42 -21.40 -9.18 -2.10
N ASP A 43 -22.56 -9.48 -1.53
CA ASP A 43 -23.87 -9.41 -2.18
C ASP A 43 -24.25 -7.96 -2.50
N GLU A 44 -24.04 -7.04 -1.57
CA GLU A 44 -24.28 -5.61 -1.76
C GLU A 44 -23.30 -5.00 -2.77
N ILE A 45 -22.03 -5.41 -2.72
CA ILE A 45 -21.02 -5.02 -3.69
C ILE A 45 -21.39 -5.54 -5.08
N TYR A 46 -21.84 -6.80 -5.17
CA TYR A 46 -22.30 -7.39 -6.43
C TYR A 46 -23.47 -6.61 -7.03
N ASN A 47 -24.46 -6.26 -6.20
CA ASN A 47 -25.60 -5.44 -6.63
C ASN A 47 -25.15 -4.05 -7.11
N THR A 48 -24.20 -3.43 -6.41
CA THR A 48 -23.60 -2.14 -6.80
C THR A 48 -22.90 -2.23 -8.16
N PHE A 49 -22.23 -3.35 -8.44
CA PHE A 49 -21.53 -3.64 -9.69
C PHE A 49 -22.36 -4.40 -10.71
N LYS A 50 -23.69 -4.49 -10.58
CA LYS A 50 -24.51 -5.27 -11.50
C LYS A 50 -24.26 -4.86 -12.96
N GLY A 51 -23.92 -5.86 -13.80
CA GLY A 51 -23.53 -5.65 -15.21
C GLY A 51 -22.09 -5.16 -15.43
N GLN A 52 -21.30 -4.96 -14.38
CA GLN A 52 -19.93 -4.44 -14.41
C GLN A 52 -18.92 -5.46 -13.84
N TYR A 53 -19.00 -6.72 -14.28
CA TYR A 53 -18.18 -7.84 -13.82
C TYR A 53 -16.66 -7.58 -13.86
N ARG A 54 -16.17 -6.75 -14.80
CA ARG A 54 -14.77 -6.35 -14.86
C ARG A 54 -14.31 -5.64 -13.58
N ARG A 55 -15.19 -4.88 -12.93
CA ARG A 55 -14.90 -4.15 -11.68
C ARG A 55 -14.81 -5.10 -10.49
N MET A 56 -15.69 -6.09 -10.42
CA MET A 56 -15.62 -7.15 -9.42
C MET A 56 -14.30 -7.92 -9.54
N GLY A 57 -13.90 -8.31 -10.77
CA GLY A 57 -12.62 -8.94 -11.02
C GLY A 57 -11.42 -8.09 -10.59
N GLU A 58 -11.41 -6.80 -10.91
CA GLU A 58 -10.33 -5.87 -10.51
C GLU A 58 -10.24 -5.67 -8.99
N MET A 59 -11.39 -5.62 -8.30
CA MET A 59 -11.44 -5.53 -6.84
C MET A 59 -10.83 -6.76 -6.18
N ILE A 60 -11.25 -7.96 -6.60
CA ILE A 60 -10.72 -9.23 -6.08
C ILE A 60 -9.24 -9.38 -6.39
N LYS A 61 -8.83 -9.03 -7.62
CA LYS A 61 -7.42 -9.01 -8.00
C LYS A 61 -6.58 -8.12 -7.09
N THR A 62 -7.06 -6.90 -6.80
CA THR A 62 -6.37 -5.97 -5.89
C THR A 62 -6.28 -6.53 -4.48
N LEU A 63 -7.34 -7.17 -3.99
CA LEU A 63 -7.35 -7.80 -2.67
C LEU A 63 -6.30 -8.91 -2.55
N LEU A 64 -6.25 -9.81 -3.54
CA LEU A 64 -5.34 -10.96 -3.56
C LEU A 64 -3.88 -10.57 -3.73
N GLN A 65 -3.60 -9.44 -4.38
CA GLN A 65 -2.24 -8.89 -4.48
C GLN A 65 -1.62 -8.55 -3.12
N GLN A 66 -2.44 -8.32 -2.08
CA GLN A 66 -1.96 -8.03 -0.73
C GLN A 66 -1.60 -9.28 0.07
N PHE A 67 -1.95 -10.48 -0.42
CA PHE A 67 -1.72 -11.71 0.34
C PHE A 67 -0.23 -12.03 0.39
N THR A 68 0.23 -12.39 1.60
CA THR A 68 1.63 -12.71 1.86
C THR A 68 1.83 -14.09 2.47
N THR A 69 0.73 -14.77 2.84
CA THR A 69 0.75 -16.09 3.49
C THR A 69 -0.23 -17.06 2.84
N GLN A 70 0.08 -18.36 2.90
CA GLN A 70 -0.82 -19.41 2.37
C GLN A 70 -2.17 -19.41 3.11
N ARG A 71 -2.17 -19.19 4.43
CA ARG A 71 -3.39 -19.09 5.25
C ARG A 71 -4.40 -18.06 4.72
N GLU A 72 -3.92 -16.89 4.28
CA GLU A 72 -4.80 -15.86 3.70
C GLU A 72 -5.42 -16.32 2.38
N LEU A 73 -4.66 -17.05 1.56
CA LEU A 73 -5.15 -17.62 0.32
C LEU A 73 -6.18 -18.72 0.57
N ASP A 74 -5.93 -19.60 1.53
CA ASP A 74 -6.85 -20.68 1.90
C ASP A 74 -8.18 -20.12 2.41
N GLU A 75 -8.14 -19.10 3.29
CA GLU A 75 -9.31 -18.38 3.78
C GLU A 75 -10.14 -17.78 2.63
N PHE A 76 -9.47 -17.21 1.63
CA PHE A 76 -10.14 -16.69 0.44
C PHE A 76 -10.77 -17.79 -0.41
N LEU A 77 -10.13 -18.94 -0.57
CA LEU A 77 -10.67 -20.06 -1.34
C LEU A 77 -11.95 -20.57 -0.69
N GLU A 78 -11.96 -20.76 0.63
CA GLU A 78 -13.18 -21.14 1.36
C GLU A 78 -14.30 -20.10 1.21
N TRP A 79 -13.97 -18.82 1.33
CA TRP A 79 -14.91 -17.74 1.13
C TRP A 79 -15.47 -17.72 -0.30
N ARG A 80 -14.63 -17.95 -1.31
CA ARG A 80 -15.01 -17.98 -2.72
C ARG A 80 -16.01 -19.09 -3.00
N GLU A 81 -15.79 -20.29 -2.47
CA GLU A 81 -16.72 -21.42 -2.67
C GLU A 81 -18.12 -21.10 -2.11
N LYS A 82 -18.20 -20.46 -0.94
CA LYS A 82 -19.48 -20.06 -0.31
C LYS A 82 -20.19 -18.93 -1.06
N ASN A 83 -19.47 -18.17 -1.87
CA ASN A 83 -19.95 -16.93 -2.52
C ASN A 83 -19.82 -16.98 -4.05
N ALA A 84 -19.69 -18.18 -4.63
CA ALA A 84 -19.38 -18.38 -6.04
C ALA A 84 -20.38 -17.69 -6.99
N GLN A 85 -21.66 -17.60 -6.60
CA GLN A 85 -22.73 -16.95 -7.35
C GLN A 85 -22.42 -15.48 -7.69
N TYR A 86 -21.69 -14.77 -6.84
CA TYR A 86 -21.34 -13.35 -7.07
C TYR A 86 -20.12 -13.17 -7.98
N LEU A 87 -19.41 -14.26 -8.28
CA LEU A 87 -18.13 -14.24 -8.99
C LEU A 87 -18.19 -14.93 -10.35
N VAL A 88 -19.35 -15.47 -10.75
CA VAL A 88 -19.53 -16.23 -12.01
C VAL A 88 -19.03 -15.45 -13.22
N ASP A 89 -19.46 -14.20 -13.37
CA ASP A 89 -19.08 -13.35 -14.51
C ASP A 89 -17.62 -12.89 -14.47
N SER A 90 -16.97 -12.99 -13.30
CA SER A 90 -15.59 -12.59 -13.06
C SER A 90 -14.64 -13.78 -12.90
N LYS A 91 -15.12 -15.02 -13.13
CA LYS A 91 -14.40 -16.27 -12.81
C LYS A 91 -12.97 -16.30 -13.36
N LEU A 92 -12.77 -15.88 -14.61
CA LEU A 92 -11.45 -15.83 -15.23
C LEU A 92 -10.48 -14.90 -14.47
N ALA A 93 -10.93 -13.67 -14.16
CA ALA A 93 -10.12 -12.70 -13.44
C ALA A 93 -9.81 -13.15 -12.01
N VAL A 94 -10.76 -13.82 -11.35
CA VAL A 94 -10.57 -14.39 -10.02
C VAL A 94 -9.54 -15.52 -10.05
N ASN A 95 -9.61 -16.44 -11.01
CA ASN A 95 -8.64 -17.52 -11.14
C ASN A 95 -7.23 -16.99 -11.40
N GLN A 96 -7.08 -16.02 -12.30
CA GLN A 96 -5.80 -15.35 -12.54
C GLN A 96 -5.27 -14.65 -11.30
N ALA A 97 -6.15 -14.03 -10.49
CA ALA A 97 -5.75 -13.41 -9.24
C ALA A 97 -5.22 -14.43 -8.22
N ILE A 98 -5.83 -15.62 -8.15
CA ILE A 98 -5.39 -16.72 -7.28
C ILE A 98 -4.01 -17.23 -7.71
N GLU A 99 -3.80 -17.46 -9.00
CA GLU A 99 -2.50 -17.86 -9.55
C GLU A 99 -1.41 -16.84 -9.20
N ASN A 100 -1.71 -15.55 -9.40
CA ASN A 100 -0.79 -14.47 -9.04
C ASN A 100 -0.50 -14.41 -7.53
N ALA A 101 -1.51 -14.62 -6.68
CA ALA A 101 -1.33 -14.68 -5.24
C ALA A 101 -0.40 -15.84 -4.84
N GLN A 102 -0.58 -17.02 -5.43
CA GLN A 102 0.29 -18.17 -5.18
C GLN A 102 1.74 -17.87 -5.58
N VAL A 103 1.95 -17.27 -6.76
CA VAL A 103 3.29 -16.86 -7.22
C VAL A 103 3.90 -15.84 -6.26
N ASN A 104 3.13 -14.84 -5.81
CA ASN A 104 3.60 -13.82 -4.88
C ASN A 104 3.99 -14.42 -3.52
N ILE A 105 3.14 -15.26 -2.94
CA ILE A 105 3.39 -15.95 -1.66
C ILE A 105 4.67 -16.81 -1.78
N ASN A 106 4.83 -17.55 -2.87
CA ASN A 106 6.02 -18.37 -3.12
C ASN A 106 7.27 -17.50 -3.22
N TRP A 107 7.20 -16.36 -3.92
CA TRP A 107 8.31 -15.43 -4.03
C TRP A 107 8.69 -14.83 -2.68
N ILE A 108 7.70 -14.36 -1.90
CA ILE A 108 7.91 -13.79 -0.57
C ILE A 108 8.56 -14.82 0.35
N THR A 109 8.05 -16.06 0.34
CA THR A 109 8.57 -17.14 1.20
C THR A 109 10.04 -17.43 0.92
N LYS A 110 10.44 -17.45 -0.36
CA LYS A 110 11.82 -17.75 -0.77
C LYS A 110 12.78 -16.57 -0.58
N ASN A 111 12.32 -15.35 -0.82
CA ASN A 111 13.23 -14.20 -1.00
C ASN A 111 13.22 -13.19 0.16
N ARG A 112 12.19 -13.20 1.03
CA ARG A 112 12.03 -12.19 2.10
C ARG A 112 13.29 -12.04 2.96
N LYS A 113 13.87 -13.16 3.41
CA LYS A 113 15.08 -13.13 4.24
C LYS A 113 16.25 -12.47 3.52
N THR A 114 16.56 -12.92 2.31
CA THR A 114 17.64 -12.39 1.47
C THR A 114 17.50 -10.89 1.24
N VAL A 115 16.29 -10.42 0.90
CA VAL A 115 16.03 -8.99 0.68
C VAL A 115 16.26 -8.18 1.95
N VAL A 116 15.72 -8.65 3.10
CA VAL A 116 15.90 -7.97 4.39
C VAL A 116 17.37 -7.92 4.80
N ASP A 117 18.12 -9.01 4.61
CA ASP A 117 19.54 -9.08 4.95
C ASP A 117 20.37 -8.14 4.08
N LYS A 118 20.08 -8.06 2.77
CA LYS A 118 20.72 -7.10 1.86
C LYS A 118 20.42 -5.64 2.21
N LEU A 119 19.16 -5.32 2.51
CA LEU A 119 18.79 -3.96 2.94
C LEU A 119 19.50 -3.56 4.24
N ARG A 120 19.66 -4.51 5.18
CA ARG A 120 20.42 -4.29 6.42
C ARG A 120 21.89 -4.04 6.14
N GLU A 121 22.52 -4.86 5.30
CA GLU A 121 23.92 -4.69 4.86
C GLU A 121 24.17 -3.28 4.30
N PHE A 122 23.30 -2.79 3.40
CA PHE A 122 23.41 -1.46 2.82
C PHE A 122 23.14 -0.31 3.81
N SER A 123 22.31 -0.55 4.84
CA SER A 123 22.01 0.46 5.86
C SER A 123 23.13 0.59 6.90
N THR A 124 23.99 -0.42 7.07
CA THR A 124 25.11 -0.35 8.02
C THR A 124 26.27 0.45 7.44
N PRO A 125 26.83 1.45 8.16
CA PRO A 125 28.01 2.15 7.71
C PRO A 125 29.15 1.17 7.49
N ARG A 126 29.67 1.12 6.26
CA ARG A 126 30.86 0.32 5.96
C ARG A 126 32.02 0.88 6.79
N ARG A 127 32.49 0.13 7.80
CA ARG A 127 33.74 0.46 8.49
C ARG A 127 34.84 0.48 7.43
N GLN A 128 35.38 1.65 7.13
CA GLN A 128 36.58 1.77 6.32
C GLN A 128 37.78 1.44 7.23
N PRO A 129 38.57 0.39 6.95
CA PRO A 129 39.80 0.15 7.68
C PRO A 129 40.75 1.32 7.44
N GLY A 130 41.13 2.05 8.50
CA GLY A 130 42.19 3.06 8.45
C GLY A 130 41.76 4.53 8.43
N THR A 131 40.48 4.89 8.61
CA THR A 131 40.11 6.29 8.81
C THR A 131 40.29 6.72 10.28
N PRO A 132 41.09 7.76 10.58
CA PRO A 132 41.20 8.28 11.94
C PRO A 132 39.85 8.80 12.45
N TRP A 133 39.59 8.67 13.75
CA TRP A 133 38.37 9.07 14.46
C TRP A 133 38.11 10.59 14.50
N LYS A 134 38.34 11.32 13.40
CA LYS A 134 37.99 12.73 13.24
C LYS A 134 37.09 12.86 12.01
N GLY A 135 35.78 12.71 12.22
CA GLY A 135 34.78 13.11 11.21
C GLY A 135 33.59 12.18 11.00
N GLN A 136 33.50 11.01 11.66
CA GLN A 136 32.25 10.25 11.62
C GLN A 136 31.28 10.85 12.65
N PRO A 137 30.02 11.18 12.27
CA PRO A 137 28.98 11.45 13.26
C PRO A 137 28.85 10.19 14.10
N SER A 138 29.38 10.22 15.32
CA SER A 138 29.19 9.12 16.26
C SER A 138 27.69 8.90 16.40
N PHE A 139 27.25 7.65 16.46
CA PHE A 139 25.85 7.26 16.67
C PHE A 139 25.19 7.98 17.87
N MET A 140 25.99 8.48 18.83
CA MET A 140 25.51 9.36 19.90
C MET A 140 24.94 10.70 19.40
N SER A 141 25.45 11.27 18.31
CA SER A 141 24.89 12.48 17.70
C SER A 141 23.52 12.25 17.04
N SER A 142 23.19 11.03 16.61
CA SER A 142 21.88 10.74 16.00
C SER A 142 20.79 10.43 17.03
N ILE A 143 21.13 9.80 18.17
CA ILE A 143 20.17 9.60 19.26
C ILE A 143 19.79 10.95 19.92
N PHE A 144 20.77 11.85 20.15
CA PHE A 144 20.45 13.18 20.69
C PHE A 144 19.70 14.08 19.70
N ALA A 145 19.86 13.90 18.39
CA ALA A 145 19.05 14.60 17.38
C ALA A 145 17.58 14.16 17.39
N ILE A 146 17.30 12.87 17.68
CA ILE A 146 15.93 12.35 17.79
C ILE A 146 15.25 12.85 19.07
N HIS A 147 16.00 13.08 20.16
CA HIS A 147 15.42 13.58 21.40
C HIS A 147 15.24 15.12 21.45
N ASN A 148 15.99 15.90 20.66
CA ASN A 148 15.87 17.38 20.66
C ASN A 148 14.73 17.94 19.80
N ILE A 149 14.05 17.11 18.99
CA ILE A 149 12.80 17.50 18.30
C ILE A 149 11.61 17.50 19.27
N SER A 150 11.71 16.81 20.42
CA SER A 150 10.60 16.69 21.37
C SER A 150 10.59 17.77 22.47
N ARG A 151 11.56 18.71 22.52
CA ARG A 151 11.61 19.77 23.55
C ARG A 151 11.85 21.20 23.06
N ALA A 152 12.06 21.44 21.76
CA ALA A 152 12.10 22.79 21.23
C ALA A 152 10.69 23.40 21.14
N ARG A 153 10.20 23.83 22.30
CA ARG A 153 9.20 24.87 22.49
C ARG A 153 9.65 26.10 21.70
N LEU A 154 9.16 26.26 20.46
CA LEU A 154 9.26 27.52 19.74
C LEU A 154 8.44 28.56 20.51
N ARG A 155 9.14 29.42 21.27
CA ARG A 155 8.63 30.74 21.67
C ARG A 155 8.47 31.62 20.42
N PRO A 156 7.58 32.61 20.47
CA PRO A 156 6.92 33.18 19.29
C PRO A 156 7.82 34.17 18.56
N PHE A 157 7.93 34.03 17.24
CA PHE A 157 8.49 35.06 16.39
C PHE A 157 7.35 35.94 15.87
N GLU A 158 7.08 37.01 16.62
CA GLU A 158 6.51 38.25 16.11
C GLU A 158 7.41 38.77 14.98
N ALA A 159 7.13 38.36 13.74
CA ALA A 159 7.43 39.11 12.52
C ALA A 159 6.89 38.33 11.32
N LEU A 160 5.66 38.64 10.94
CA LEU A 160 5.15 38.76 9.56
C LEU A 160 3.60 38.74 9.60
N LYS A 161 3.04 39.78 10.22
CA LYS A 161 1.72 40.27 9.79
C LYS A 161 1.89 40.86 8.40
N ARG A 162 1.59 40.08 7.35
CA ARG A 162 0.76 40.55 6.22
C ARG A 162 0.42 39.44 5.23
N ASN A 163 -0.87 39.42 4.88
CA ASN A 163 -1.53 38.75 3.77
C ASN A 163 -1.77 37.23 3.83
N ARG A 164 -2.92 36.94 4.45
CA ARG A 164 -3.84 35.85 4.11
C ARG A 164 -4.27 36.00 2.63
N THR A 165 -4.14 34.94 1.82
CA THR A 165 -5.19 34.44 0.90
C THR A 165 -4.74 33.19 0.11
N HIS A 166 -5.59 32.15 0.13
CA HIS A 166 -5.66 30.95 -0.73
C HIS A 166 -4.56 29.89 -0.64
N ILE A 167 -4.78 28.86 0.20
CA ILE A 167 -4.07 27.57 0.08
C ILE A 167 -4.86 26.68 -0.89
N ASN A 168 -4.23 26.41 -2.03
CA ASN A 168 -4.71 25.58 -3.11
C ASN A 168 -4.54 24.09 -2.79
N LEU A 169 -5.50 23.27 -3.25
CA LEU A 169 -5.63 21.83 -3.03
C LEU A 169 -4.59 20.96 -3.78
N SER A 170 -3.39 21.47 -4.09
CA SER A 170 -2.39 20.78 -4.93
C SER A 170 -1.31 20.02 -4.14
N ALA A 171 -1.10 20.34 -2.86
CA ALA A 171 -0.02 19.73 -2.07
C ALA A 171 -0.29 18.26 -1.69
N HIS A 172 -1.56 17.87 -1.53
CA HIS A 172 -1.93 16.49 -1.19
C HIS A 172 -1.78 15.51 -2.36
N SER A 173 -1.85 16.01 -3.60
CA SER A 173 -1.69 15.19 -4.82
C SER A 173 -0.20 14.86 -5.09
N ALA A 174 0.71 15.78 -4.77
CA ALA A 174 2.15 15.60 -5.00
C ALA A 174 2.76 14.50 -4.10
N ALA A 175 2.26 14.34 -2.87
CA ALA A 175 2.74 13.31 -1.94
C ALA A 175 2.34 11.88 -2.36
N ILE A 176 1.17 11.72 -3.02
CA ILE A 176 0.69 10.42 -3.48
C ILE A 176 1.42 9.99 -4.78
N SER A 177 1.73 10.93 -5.67
CA SER A 177 2.51 10.64 -6.89
C SER A 177 3.92 10.15 -6.59
N CYS A 178 4.56 10.66 -5.53
CA CYS A 178 5.94 10.32 -5.19
C CYS A 178 6.08 8.86 -4.71
N ASN A 179 5.08 8.32 -4.00
CA ASN A 179 5.11 6.92 -3.55
C ASN A 179 4.86 5.90 -4.68
N VAL A 180 4.11 6.27 -5.72
CA VAL A 180 3.85 5.38 -6.87
C VAL A 180 5.04 5.33 -7.84
N GLN A 181 5.79 6.44 -7.99
CA GLN A 181 6.97 6.50 -8.87
C GLN A 181 8.19 5.74 -8.33
N ILE A 182 8.30 5.56 -7.01
CA ILE A 182 9.39 4.78 -6.41
C ILE A 182 9.22 3.28 -6.74
N SER A 183 7.98 2.77 -6.86
CA SER A 183 7.74 1.35 -7.14
C SER A 183 7.95 0.96 -8.61
N THR A 184 7.81 1.88 -9.57
CA THR A 184 7.92 1.58 -11.00
C THR A 184 9.32 1.83 -11.57
N ALA A 185 10.13 2.68 -10.92
CA ALA A 185 11.49 3.01 -11.37
C ALA A 185 12.59 2.06 -10.83
N LEU A 186 12.34 1.35 -9.73
CA LEU A 186 13.36 0.52 -9.08
C LEU A 186 13.50 -0.90 -9.68
N ILE A 187 12.49 -1.40 -10.38
CA ILE A 187 12.52 -2.76 -10.97
C ILE A 187 13.43 -2.82 -12.22
N PRO A 188 13.42 -1.84 -13.15
CA PRO A 188 14.29 -1.88 -14.33
C PRO A 188 15.77 -1.61 -13.99
N LEU A 189 16.05 -0.72 -13.03
CA LEU A 189 17.41 -0.39 -12.62
C LEU A 189 18.10 -1.57 -11.92
N TYR A 190 17.35 -2.36 -11.16
CA TYR A 190 17.86 -3.55 -10.47
C TYR A 190 18.17 -4.69 -11.45
N LEU A 191 17.38 -4.85 -12.51
CA LEU A 191 17.63 -5.85 -13.56
C LEU A 191 18.84 -5.50 -14.46
N HIS A 192 19.13 -4.21 -14.66
CA HIS A 192 20.32 -3.79 -15.41
C HIS A 192 21.62 -3.98 -14.59
N PHE A 193 21.57 -3.78 -13.27
CA PHE A 193 22.74 -3.92 -12.40
C PHE A 193 23.13 -5.39 -12.12
N MET A 194 22.17 -6.32 -12.21
CA MET A 194 22.42 -7.76 -12.00
C MET A 194 22.88 -8.50 -13.28
N ARG A 195 23.02 -7.79 -14.42
CA ARG A 195 23.41 -8.37 -15.71
C ARG A 195 24.85 -8.05 -16.13
N ASN A 196 25.60 -7.32 -15.30
CA ASN A 196 27.05 -7.07 -15.44
C ASN A 196 27.81 -7.54 -14.21
#